data_AF-A0A4S8LFE5-F1
#
_entry.id   AF-A0A4S8LFE5-F1
#
_cell.length_a   1.000
_cell.length_b   1.000
_cell.length_c   1.000
_cell.angle_alpha   90.00
_cell.angle_beta   90.00
_cell.angle_gamma   90.00
#
_symmetry.space_group_name_H-M   'P 1'
#
loop_
_entity.id
_entity.type
_entity.pdbx_description
1 polymer ?
#
loop_
_entity_poly.entity_id
_entity_poly.type
_entity_poly.pdbx_seq_one_letter_code
_entity_poly.pdbx_strand_id
1 'polypeptide(L)' 'MDIESSPFCHLLDTNHATSRAEAEHIHELLRLPEQELRDIDEEIARLHTRKEKLSSYIHKHRQLLSPIRRFPPE' A
#
# COMPACT_ATOMS: atom_id res chain seq x y z
N MET A 1 3.67 10.45 -12.09
CA MET A 1 3.97 9.84 -13.40
C MET A 1 2.82 10.20 -14.31
N ASP A 2 3.01 11.16 -15.22
CA ASP A 2 1.94 11.64 -16.08
C ASP A 2 1.84 10.74 -17.31
N ILE A 3 0.69 10.08 -17.48
CA ILE A 3 0.43 9.17 -18.60
C ILE A 3 0.59 9.89 -19.95
N GLU A 4 0.25 11.18 -20.00
CA GLU A 4 0.39 12.03 -21.19
C GLU A 4 1.86 12.29 -21.59
N SER A 5 2.81 12.12 -20.66
CA SER A 5 4.24 12.22 -20.95
C SER A 5 4.86 10.92 -21.48
N SER A 6 4.11 9.81 -21.46
CA SER A 6 4.60 8.53 -21.94
C SER A 6 4.74 8.54 -23.47
N PRO A 7 5.85 8.02 -24.03
CA PRO A 7 5.98 7.86 -25.48
C PRO A 7 4.91 6.93 -26.06
N PHE A 8 4.28 6.10 -25.21
CA PHE A 8 3.23 5.16 -25.59
C PHE A 8 1.81 5.70 -25.39
N CYS A 9 1.62 6.96 -24.95
CA CYS A 9 0.30 7.50 -24.57
C CYS A 9 -0.77 7.32 -25.65
N HIS A 10 -0.40 7.46 -26.91
CA HIS A 10 -1.27 7.33 -28.08
C HIS A 10 -1.62 5.88 -28.45
N LEU A 11 -0.90 4.90 -27.89
CA LEU A 11 -1.12 3.46 -28.11
C LEU A 11 -1.88 2.82 -26.94
N LEU A 12 -1.99 3.51 -25.80
CA LEU A 12 -2.77 3.04 -24.66
C LEU A 12 -4.25 2.89 -25.05
N ASP A 13 -4.90 1.87 -24.52
CA ASP A 13 -6.31 1.53 -24.77
C ASP A 13 -6.65 1.22 -26.25
N THR A 14 -5.64 0.94 -27.08
CA THR A 14 -5.82 0.50 -28.48
C THR A 14 -5.55 -1.00 -28.64
N ASN A 15 -6.03 -1.59 -29.75
CA ASN A 15 -5.70 -2.98 -30.13
C ASN A 15 -4.28 -3.13 -30.72
N HIS A 16 -3.37 -2.17 -30.47
CA HIS A 16 -2.00 -2.21 -30.99
C HIS A 16 -1.24 -3.38 -30.39
N ALA A 17 -0.70 -4.23 -31.25
CA ALA A 17 0.19 -5.30 -30.82
C ALA A 17 1.60 -4.72 -30.67
N THR A 18 2.10 -4.67 -29.43
CA THR A 18 3.46 -4.20 -29.15
C THR A 18 4.49 -5.09 -29.83
N SER A 19 5.42 -4.47 -30.53
CA SER A 19 6.62 -5.13 -31.03
C SER A 19 7.56 -5.49 -29.88
N ARG A 20 8.51 -6.39 -30.14
CA ARG A 20 9.50 -6.80 -29.12
C ARG A 20 10.32 -5.64 -28.56
N ALA A 21 10.73 -4.69 -29.40
CA ALA A 21 11.50 -3.52 -28.96
C ALA A 21 10.65 -2.57 -28.11
N GLU A 22 9.37 -2.39 -28.45
CA GLU A 22 8.43 -1.60 -27.64
C GLU A 22 8.17 -2.26 -26.29
N ALA A 23 7.99 -3.59 -26.25
CA ALA A 23 7.82 -4.32 -25.01
C ALA A 23 9.04 -4.17 -24.08
N GLU A 24 10.26 -4.31 -24.60
CA GLU A 24 11.50 -4.09 -23.84
C GLU A 24 11.57 -2.64 -23.31
N HIS A 25 11.19 -1.65 -24.11
CA HIS A 25 11.16 -0.24 -23.68
C HIS A 25 10.10 0.02 -22.59
N ILE A 26 8.91 -0.57 -22.71
CA ILE A 26 7.85 -0.48 -21.70
C ILE A 26 8.32 -1.09 -20.38
N HIS A 27 8.98 -2.25 -20.40
CA HIS A 27 9.52 -2.87 -19.20
C HIS A 27 10.51 -1.97 -18.46
N GLU A 28 11.41 -1.29 -19.18
CA GLU A 28 12.34 -0.34 -18.57
C GLU A 28 11.63 0.87 -17.97
N LEU A 29 10.59 1.39 -18.64
CA LEU A 29 9.77 2.49 -18.10
C LEU A 29 9.01 2.09 -16.83
N LEU A 30 8.55 0.84 -16.75
CA LEU A 30 7.78 0.32 -15.62
C LEU A 30 8.66 -0.08 -14.42
N ARG A 31 9.94 -0.38 -14.64
CA ARG A 31 10.84 -0.89 -13.59
C ARG A 31 10.87 -0.02 -12.33
N LEU A 32 10.96 1.30 -12.49
CA LEU A 32 11.00 2.26 -11.39
C LEU A 32 9.65 2.37 -10.64
N PRO A 33 8.51 2.67 -11.31
CA PRO A 33 7.22 2.73 -10.63
C PRO A 33 6.80 1.39 -10.01
N GLU A 34 7.16 0.24 -10.60
CA GLU A 34 6.93 -1.07 -9.98
C GLU A 34 7.79 -1.28 -8.73
N GLN A 35 9.02 -0.75 -8.68
CA GLN A 35 9.82 -0.76 -7.46
C GLN A 35 9.21 0.16 -6.39
N GLU A 36 8.84 1.39 -6.77
CA GLU A 36 8.22 2.35 -5.84
C GLU A 36 6.92 1.80 -5.25
N LEU A 37 6.08 1.16 -6.07
CA LEU A 37 4.85 0.52 -5.61
C LEU A 37 5.14 -0.58 -4.57
N ARG A 38 6.14 -1.43 -4.83
CA ARG A 38 6.55 -2.47 -3.88
C ARG A 38 7.05 -1.89 -2.57
N ASP A 39 7.83 -0.82 -2.61
CA ASP A 39 8.34 -0.14 -1.42
C ASP A 39 7.19 0.48 -0.59
N ILE A 40 6.20 1.07 -1.26
CA ILE A 40 4.99 1.60 -0.62
C ILE A 40 4.18 0.48 0.04
N ASP A 41 3.97 -0.65 -0.64
CA ASP A 41 3.23 -1.78 -0.10
C ASP A 41 3.90 -2.36 1.16
N GLU A 42 5.24 -2.47 1.15
CA GLU A 42 6.01 -2.88 2.33
C GLU A 42 5.82 -1.91 3.50
N GLU A 43 5.86 -0.60 3.24
CA GLU A 43 5.65 0.41 4.26
C GLU A 43 4.23 0.37 4.84
N ILE A 44 3.22 0.19 3.99
CA ILE A 44 1.83 0.02 4.42
C ILE A 44 1.70 -1.20 5.34
N ALA A 45 2.28 -2.34 4.96
CA ALA A 45 2.24 -3.55 5.77
C ALA A 45 2.90 -3.35 7.15
N ARG A 46 4.05 -2.66 7.17
CA ARG A 46 4.77 -2.30 8.39
C ARG A 46 3.93 -1.40 9.30
N LEU A 47 3.33 -0.35 8.74
CA LEU A 47 2.48 0.59 9.47
C LEU A 47 1.20 -0.08 9.98
N HIS A 48 0.60 -0.95 9.18
CA HIS A 48 -0.59 -1.73 9.58
C HIS A 48 -0.30 -2.58 10.81
N THR A 49 0.80 -3.34 10.78
CA THR A 49 1.25 -4.17 11.90
C THR A 49 1.47 -3.34 13.17
N ARG A 50 2.08 -2.16 13.04
CA ARG A 50 2.29 -1.24 14.18
C ARG A 50 0.97 -0.70 14.74
N LYS A 51 0.04 -0.32 13.85
CA LYS A 51 -1.30 0.15 14.23
C LYS A 51 -2.07 -0.91 15.02
N GLU A 52 -2.02 -2.18 14.60
CA GLU A 52 -2.71 -3.28 15.29
C GLU A 52 -2.14 -3.54 16.69
N LYS A 53 -0.81 -3.51 16.82
CA LYS A 53 -0.14 -3.63 18.14
C LYS A 53 -0.56 -2.52 19.09
N LEU A 54 -0.55 -1.27 18.62
CA LEU A 54 -0.97 -0.10 19.42
C LEU A 54 -2.46 -0.17 19.78
N SER A 55 -3.31 -0.52 18.81
CA SER A 55 -4.76 -0.66 19.03
C SER A 55 -5.06 -1.73 20.07
N SER A 56 -4.38 -2.87 19.99
CA SER A 56 -4.48 -3.95 20.97
C SER A 56 -4.03 -3.50 22.36
N TYR A 57 -2.89 -2.80 22.44
CA TYR A 57 -2.38 -2.27 23.69
C TYR A 57 -3.38 -1.29 24.34
N ILE A 58 -3.86 -0.31 23.58
CA ILE A 58 -4.85 0.67 24.05
C ILE A 58 -6.13 -0.01 24.49
N HIS A 59 -6.65 -0.94 23.67
CA HIS A 59 -7.89 -1.65 23.98
C HIS A 59 -7.79 -2.42 25.30
N LYS A 60 -6.71 -3.19 25.50
CA LYS A 60 -6.46 -3.92 26.75
C LYS A 60 -6.41 -3.00 27.96
N HIS A 61 -5.75 -1.84 27.86
CA HIS A 61 -5.68 -0.89 28.97
C HIS A 61 -7.02 -0.21 29.24
N ARG A 62 -7.77 0.16 28.19
CA ARG A 62 -9.13 0.71 28.35
C ARG A 62 -10.09 -0.28 29.00
N GLN A 63 -9.96 -1.58 28.71
CA GLN A 63 -10.76 -2.61 29.38
C GLN A 63 -10.53 -2.65 30.89
N LEU A 64 -9.33 -2.35 31.39
CA LEU A 64 -9.05 -2.29 32.83
C LEU A 64 -9.77 -1.14 33.52
N LEU A 65 -9.98 -0.04 32.80
CA LEU A 65 -10.70 1.13 33.28
C LEU A 65 -12.23 0.98 33.14
N SER A 66 -12.70 -0.12 32.55
CA SER A 66 -14.13 -0.38 32.38
C SER A 66 -14.83 -0.53 33.73
N PRO A 67 -15.97 0.16 33.96
CA PRO A 67 -16.72 0.11 35.22
C PRO A 67 -17.11 -1.31 35.67
N ILE A 68 -17.22 -2.27 34.74
CA ILE A 68 -17.59 -3.66 35.00
C ILE A 68 -16.60 -4.39 35.93
N ARG A 69 -15.35 -3.91 36.05
CA ARG A 69 -14.33 -4.49 36.95
C ARG A 69 -14.27 -3.83 38.33
N ARG A 70 -15.15 -2.89 38.65
CA ARG A 70 -15.26 -2.37 40.03
C ARG A 70 -15.96 -3.43 40.88
N PHE A 71 -15.17 -4.19 41.65
CA PHE A 71 -15.72 -4.85 42.84
C PHE A 71 -16.31 -3.77 43.75
N PRO A 72 -17.49 -4.02 44.36
CA PRO A 72 -18.04 -3.08 45.33
C PRO A 72 -17.00 -2.86 46.45
N PRO A 73 -16.82 -1.62 46.92
CA PRO A 73 -16.04 -1.40 48.14
C PRO A 73 -16.73 -2.11 49.31
N GLU A 74 -15.94 -2.79 50.15
CA GLU A 74 -16.39 -3.33 51.44
C GLU A 74 -16.96 -2.23 52.34
#